data_AF-A0A7S2AFF8-F1
#
_entry.id   AF-A0A7S2AFF8-F1
#
_cell.length_a   1.000
_cell.length_b   1.000
_cell.length_c   1.000
_cell.angle_alpha   90.00
_cell.angle_beta   90.00
_cell.angle_gamma   90.00
#
_symmetry.space_group_name_H-M   'P 1'
#
loop_
_entity.id
_entity.type
_entity.pdbx_description
1 polymer ?
#
loop_
_entity_poly.entity_id
_entity_poly.type
_entity_poly.pdbx_seq_one_letter_code
_entity_poly.pdbx_strand_id
1 'polypeptide(L)'
;NAPGKTDELKQLRQRREETGGELSEKDEKKYRKLLRAVEREIISAADVVCVTCVGAGDARLASFKFRAVLCDESTQACEPECLIPIVHGAKIVILVGDHQQLGPVV
;
A
#
# COMPACT_ATOMS: atom_id res chain seq x y z
N ASN A 1 -20.00 4.59 -4.82
CA ASN A 1 -19.84 3.33 -5.59
C ASN A 1 -20.36 3.53 -7.00
N ALA A 2 -19.51 3.87 -7.97
CA ALA A 2 -19.92 3.92 -9.38
C ALA A 2 -19.61 2.55 -10.01
N PRO A 3 -20.60 1.63 -10.13
CA PRO A 3 -20.38 0.24 -10.57
C PRO A 3 -19.56 0.14 -11.88
N GLY A 4 -19.69 1.11 -12.78
CA GLY A 4 -18.97 1.12 -14.06
C GLY A 4 -17.43 1.17 -13.97
N LYS A 5 -16.82 1.74 -12.93
CA LYS A 5 -15.34 1.86 -12.88
C LYS A 5 -14.65 0.53 -12.61
N THR A 6 -15.16 -0.23 -11.63
CA THR A 6 -14.57 -1.52 -11.24
C THR A 6 -14.81 -2.56 -12.32
N ASP A 7 -15.98 -2.53 -12.96
CA ASP A 7 -16.30 -3.44 -14.07
C ASP A 7 -15.43 -3.15 -15.30
N GLU A 8 -15.21 -1.87 -15.63
CA GLU A 8 -14.30 -1.48 -16.71
C GLU A 8 -12.84 -1.88 -16.44
N LEU A 9 -12.37 -1.75 -15.19
CA LEU A 9 -11.04 -2.22 -14.79
C LEU A 9 -10.90 -3.73 -14.97
N LYS A 10 -11.93 -4.51 -14.59
CA LYS A 10 -11.94 -5.97 -14.78
C LYS A 10 -11.86 -6.34 -16.26
N GLN A 11 -12.61 -5.67 -17.12
CA GLN A 11 -12.57 -5.90 -18.57
C GLN A 11 -11.18 -5.63 -19.16
N LEU A 12 -10.55 -4.51 -18.80
CA LEU A 12 -9.20 -4.19 -19.26
C LEU A 12 -8.15 -5.17 -18.72
N ARG A 13 -8.31 -5.64 -17.48
CA ARG A 13 -7.44 -6.66 -16.90
C ARG A 13 -7.52 -7.99 -17.67
N GLN A 14 -8.75 -8.44 -17.95
CA GLN A 14 -8.99 -9.66 -18.72
C GLN A 14 -8.39 -9.56 -20.13
N ARG A 15 -8.63 -8.45 -20.83
CA ARG A 15 -8.03 -8.21 -22.16
C ARG A 15 -6.51 -8.25 -22.14
N ARG A 16 -5.88 -7.71 -21.09
CA ARG A 16 -4.41 -7.76 -20.92
C ARG A 16 -3.90 -9.18 -20.70
N GLU A 17 -4.67 -10.02 -20.01
CA GLU A 17 -4.31 -11.43 -19.80
C GLU A 17 -4.44 -12.22 -21.11
N GLU A 18 -5.50 -11.99 -21.89
CA GLU A 18 -5.74 -12.61 -23.21
C GLU A 18 -4.66 -12.25 -24.25
N THR A 19 -4.08 -11.06 -24.17
CA THR A 19 -3.03 -10.58 -25.08
C THR A 19 -1.61 -10.86 -24.59
N GLY A 20 -1.43 -11.64 -23.52
CA GLY A 20 -0.09 -11.99 -23.00
C GLY A 20 0.63 -10.84 -22.29
N GLY A 21 -0.10 -9.85 -21.78
CA GLY A 21 0.43 -8.73 -20.99
C GLY A 21 0.37 -7.38 -21.70
N GLU A 22 -0.02 -7.34 -22.98
CA GLU A 22 0.04 -6.13 -23.80
C GLU A 22 -1.32 -5.46 -23.99
N LEU A 23 -1.41 -4.16 -23.75
CA LEU A 23 -2.58 -3.35 -24.10
C LEU A 23 -2.16 -2.27 -25.10
N SER A 24 -3.13 -1.77 -25.87
CA SER A 24 -2.89 -0.54 -26.66
C SER A 24 -2.46 0.60 -25.73
N GLU A 25 -1.67 1.56 -26.21
CA GLU A 25 -1.20 2.68 -25.36
C GLU A 25 -2.34 3.44 -24.68
N LYS A 26 -3.49 3.57 -25.36
CA LYS A 26 -4.70 4.19 -24.82
C LYS A 26 -5.29 3.36 -23.68
N ASP A 27 -5.42 2.05 -23.89
CA ASP A 27 -5.96 1.12 -22.90
C ASP A 27 -5.02 0.97 -21.69
N GLU A 28 -3.70 0.97 -21.89
CA GLU A 28 -2.70 0.90 -20.82
C GLU A 28 -2.75 2.16 -19.93
N LYS A 29 -2.82 3.36 -20.53
CA LYS A 29 -3.02 4.61 -19.78
C LYS A 29 -4.32 4.58 -18.98
N LYS A 30 -5.41 4.10 -19.60
CA LYS A 30 -6.72 4.00 -18.96
C LYS A 30 -6.70 2.99 -17.81
N TYR A 31 -6.11 1.81 -18.03
CA TYR A 31 -5.94 0.76 -17.04
C TYR A 31 -5.19 1.28 -15.81
N ARG A 32 -4.03 1.92 -16.00
CA ARG A 32 -3.25 2.50 -14.88
C ARG A 32 -4.01 3.56 -14.11
N LYS A 33 -4.78 4.42 -14.81
CA LYS A 33 -5.60 5.45 -14.17
C LYS A 33 -6.71 4.83 -13.33
N LEU A 34 -7.42 3.84 -13.87
CA LEU A 34 -8.49 3.14 -13.15
C LEU A 34 -7.94 2.36 -11.97
N LEU A 35 -6.83 1.64 -12.14
CA LEU A 35 -6.19 0.88 -11.07
C LEU A 35 -5.83 1.78 -9.89
N ARG A 36 -5.14 2.90 -10.14
CA ARG A 36 -4.78 3.87 -9.10
C ARG A 36 -5.99 4.49 -8.42
N ALA A 37 -7.08 4.71 -9.16
CA ALA A 37 -8.31 5.24 -8.60
C ALA A 37 -8.98 4.23 -7.65
N VAL A 38 -9.04 2.97 -8.04
CA VAL A 38 -9.60 1.88 -7.23
C VAL A 38 -8.74 1.60 -6.01
N GLU A 39 -7.41 1.53 -6.15
CA GLU A 39 -6.48 1.38 -5.02
C GLU A 39 -6.67 2.50 -3.99
N ARG A 40 -6.75 3.76 -4.46
CA ARG A 40 -7.00 4.91 -3.58
C ARG A 40 -8.35 4.81 -2.88
N GLU A 41 -9.40 4.39 -3.57
CA GLU A 41 -10.74 4.21 -2.98
C GLU A 41 -10.73 3.14 -1.88
N ILE A 42 -10.08 2.00 -2.14
CA ILE A 42 -9.93 0.91 -1.16
C ILE A 42 -9.14 1.39 0.07
N ILE A 43 -7.97 2.00 -0.13
CA ILE A 43 -7.13 2.49 0.98
C ILE A 43 -7.85 3.58 1.79
N SER A 44 -8.59 4.47 1.13
CA SER A 44 -9.33 5.54 1.81
C SER A 44 -10.53 5.03 2.62
N ALA A 45 -11.11 3.90 2.21
CA ALA A 45 -12.26 3.30 2.89
C ALA A 45 -11.86 2.29 3.98
N ALA A 46 -10.59 1.91 4.05
CA ALA A 46 -10.11 0.95 5.04
C ALA A 46 -9.99 1.60 6.43
N ASP A 47 -10.51 0.92 7.45
CA ASP A 47 -10.29 1.31 8.85
C ASP A 47 -8.84 1.10 9.28
N VAL A 48 -8.18 0.06 8.72
CA VAL A 48 -6.80 -0.34 9.02
C VAL A 48 -6.08 -0.69 7.72
N VAL A 49 -4.85 -0.22 7.57
CA VAL A 49 -3.95 -0.57 6.46
C VAL A 49 -2.74 -1.32 7.02
N CYS A 50 -2.62 -2.60 6.71
CA CYS A 50 -1.48 -3.43 7.12
C CYS A 50 -0.44 -3.49 6.01
N VAL A 51 0.81 -3.17 6.34
CA VAL A 51 1.98 -3.24 5.46
C VAL A 51 3.21 -3.59 6.27
N THR A 52 4.26 -4.08 5.62
CA THR A 52 5.59 -4.14 6.24
C THR A 52 6.14 -2.72 6.43
N CYS A 53 7.13 -2.53 7.31
CA CYS A 53 7.77 -1.23 7.52
C CYS A 53 8.30 -0.63 6.21
N VAL A 54 9.02 -1.40 5.39
CA VAL A 54 9.44 -0.99 4.04
C VAL A 54 8.24 -0.75 3.10
N GLY A 55 7.20 -1.59 3.19
CA GLY A 55 5.98 -1.47 2.38
C GLY A 55 5.20 -0.18 2.64
N ALA A 56 5.35 0.44 3.82
CA ALA A 56 4.77 1.76 4.10
C ALA A 56 5.31 2.86 3.17
N GLY A 57 6.53 2.69 2.63
CA GLY A 57 7.12 3.59 1.64
C GLY A 57 6.56 3.47 0.22
N ASP A 58 5.56 2.61 -0.01
CA ASP A 58 4.94 2.44 -1.34
C ASP A 58 4.31 3.75 -1.84
N ALA A 59 4.50 4.07 -3.13
CA ALA A 59 3.99 5.29 -3.75
C ALA A 59 2.46 5.43 -3.66
N ARG A 60 1.72 4.32 -3.50
CA ARG A 60 0.27 4.32 -3.28
C ARG A 60 -0.10 4.93 -1.93
N LEU A 61 0.78 4.86 -0.94
CA LEU A 61 0.59 5.40 0.42
C LEU A 61 1.15 6.81 0.59
N ALA A 62 1.98 7.29 -0.33
CA ALA A 62 2.67 8.60 -0.22
C ALA A 62 1.74 9.80 0.02
N SER A 63 0.50 9.76 -0.49
CA SER A 63 -0.49 10.84 -0.27
C SER A 63 -1.36 10.67 0.96
N PHE A 64 -1.23 9.57 1.69
CA PHE A 64 -2.02 9.26 2.88
C PHE A 64 -1.28 9.67 4.14
N LYS A 65 -2.04 10.09 5.15
CA LYS A 65 -1.52 10.36 6.49
C LYS A 65 -2.15 9.40 7.48
N PHE A 66 -1.32 8.77 8.30
CA PHE A 66 -1.75 7.82 9.32
C PHE A 66 -1.53 8.46 10.69
N ARG A 67 -2.61 8.89 11.34
CA ARG A 67 -2.54 9.55 12.66
C ARG A 67 -1.99 8.60 13.73
N ALA A 68 -2.36 7.33 13.67
CA ALA A 68 -1.90 6.29 14.58
C ALA A 68 -1.15 5.23 13.77
N VAL A 69 0.03 4.84 14.26
CA VAL A 69 0.86 3.78 13.69
C VAL A 69 1.16 2.78 14.80
N LEU A 70 0.89 1.50 14.53
CA LEU A 70 1.29 0.39 15.37
C LEU A 70 2.33 -0.42 14.60
N CYS A 71 3.53 -0.56 15.16
CA CYS A 71 4.57 -1.42 14.62
C CYS A 71 4.71 -2.64 15.54
N ASP A 72 4.29 -3.80 15.04
CA ASP A 72 4.51 -5.08 15.70
C ASP A 72 5.90 -5.63 15.31
N GLU A 73 6.49 -6.44 16.19
CA GLU A 73 7.86 -6.94 16.05
C GLU A 73 8.91 -5.83 15.81
N SER A 74 8.73 -4.65 16.40
CA SER A 74 9.58 -3.48 16.17
C SER A 74 11.04 -3.70 16.56
N THR A 75 11.32 -4.69 17.40
CA THR A 75 12.69 -5.10 17.79
C THR A 75 13.42 -5.88 16.71
N GLN A 76 12.72 -6.40 15.68
CA GLN A 76 13.31 -7.09 14.54
C GLN A 76 13.67 -6.17 13.36
N ALA A 77 13.27 -4.90 13.42
CA ALA A 77 13.53 -3.92 12.36
C ALA A 77 14.64 -2.94 12.78
N CYS A 78 15.48 -2.55 11.83
CA CYS A 78 16.43 -1.47 12.04
C CYS A 78 15.68 -0.15 12.28
N GLU A 79 16.26 0.76 13.09
CA GLU A 79 15.67 2.08 13.36
C GLU A 79 15.18 2.83 12.10
N PRO A 80 15.96 2.94 10.99
CA PRO A 80 15.47 3.59 9.78
C PRO A 80 14.27 2.90 9.13
N GLU A 81 14.14 1.58 9.28
CA GLU A 81 13.02 0.83 8.74
C GLU A 81 11.73 1.15 9.53
N CYS A 82 11.81 1.14 10.86
CA CYS A 82 10.73 1.54 11.77
C CYS A 82 10.25 2.98 11.53
N LEU A 83 11.13 3.87 11.07
CA LEU A 83 10.77 5.26 10.77
C LEU A 83 9.89 5.41 9.52
N ILE A 84 9.97 4.50 8.55
CA ILE A 84 9.24 4.61 7.27
C ILE A 84 7.73 4.81 7.50
N PRO A 85 6.99 3.95 8.25
CA PRO A 85 5.57 4.18 8.52
C PRO A 85 5.32 5.41 9.42
N ILE A 86 6.23 5.71 10.36
CA ILE A 86 6.07 6.80 11.34
C ILE A 86 6.05 8.18 10.65
N VAL A 87 6.86 8.37 9.60
CA VAL A 87 6.94 9.66 8.90
C VAL A 87 5.71 9.99 8.04
N HIS A 88 4.72 9.10 7.93
CA HIS A 88 3.42 9.39 7.30
C HIS A 88 2.49 10.24 8.18
N GLY A 89 3.04 11.11 9.02
CA GLY A 89 2.27 12.06 9.83
C GLY A 89 1.73 11.48 11.13
N ALA A 90 2.36 10.44 11.68
CA ALA A 90 1.98 9.84 12.94
C ALA A 90 1.93 10.88 14.07
N LYS A 91 0.89 10.78 14.91
CA LYS A 91 0.71 11.52 16.16
C LYS A 91 0.66 10.60 17.38
N ILE A 92 0.34 9.33 17.14
CA ILE A 92 0.37 8.25 18.12
C ILE A 92 1.19 7.14 17.47
N VAL A 93 2.23 6.68 18.18
CA VAL A 93 3.06 5.56 17.75
C VAL A 93 3.06 4.53 18.88
N ILE A 94 2.73 3.29 18.54
CA ILE A 94 2.77 2.15 19.45
C ILE A 94 3.79 1.17 18.87
N LEU A 95 4.83 0.88 19.64
CA LEU A 95 5.87 -0.07 19.26
C LEU A 95 5.70 -1.32 20.15
N VAL A 96 5.53 -2.46 19.51
CA VAL A 96 5.40 -3.76 20.16
C VAL A 96 6.59 -4.61 19.71
N GLY A 97 7.27 -5.24 20.65
CA GLY A 97 8.38 -6.13 20.36
C GLY A 97 9.02 -6.67 21.63
N ASP A 98 9.86 -7.68 21.47
CA ASP A 98 10.60 -8.33 22.54
C ASP A 98 12.10 -8.29 22.22
N HIS A 99 12.85 -7.57 23.05
CA HIS A 99 14.29 -7.40 22.90
C HIS A 99 15.11 -8.67 23.25
N GLN A 100 14.48 -9.71 23.81
CA GLN A 100 15.10 -11.01 24.05
C GLN A 100 14.87 -12.01 22.90
N GLN A 101 14.08 -11.64 21.90
CA GLN A 101 13.86 -12.44 20.68
C GLN A 101 14.84 -12.01 19.58
N LEU A 102 14.53 -12.35 18.32
CA LEU A 102 15.37 -12.00 17.18
C LEU A 102 15.52 -10.48 17.06
N GLY A 103 16.74 -10.03 16.77
CA GLY A 103 17.02 -8.66 16.37
C GLY A 103 17.05 -8.50 14.85
N PRO A 104 17.28 -7.28 14.34
CA PRO A 104 17.48 -7.08 12.91
C PRO A 104 18.74 -7.77 12.39
N VAL A 105 18.70 -8.19 11.12
CA VAL A 105 19.88 -8.64 10.39
C VAL A 105 20.53 -7.40 9.75
N VAL A 106 21.79 -7.10 10.12
CA VAL A 106 22.54 -5.91 9.70
C VAL A 106 23.70 -6.29 8.80
#